data_AF-A0A6B3GQU0-F1
#
_entry.id   AF-A0A6B3GQU0-F1
#
_cell.length_a   1.000
_cell.length_b   1.000
_cell.length_c   1.000
_cell.angle_alpha   90.00
_cell.angle_beta   90.00
_cell.angle_gamma   90.00
#
_symmetry.space_group_name_H-M   'P 1'
#
loop_
_entity.id
_entity.type
_entity.pdbx_description
1 polymer ?
#
loop_
_entity_poly.entity_id
_entity_poly.type
_entity_poly.pdbx_seq_one_letter_code
_entity_poly.pdbx_strand_id
1 'polypeptide(L)'
;MYTDTERCVRAVRSKDARFDGWFFTAVLTTGIYCRPSCPAVPPKPRNMVFHPSAAACQQAGFRACKRCRPDTTPGSPEWNQRADAVARAMRLIADGTVDREGVPGLAARLGYSTRQIERQLRAELGAGPLALARAQRAQTARLLVETTTLPMADIAFAAGFSSVRTFNDTVREVYALSPTELRARTRAVPGPGGDPAPGAVSLRLPLRTPFTPDNVFGHLAATAVPGVEEWRDGAYRRTLDLPHGPGIATLAPAPGHIACRLALTDLRDLTLAISRCRRLL
;
A
#
# COMPACT_ATOMS: atom_id res chain seq x y z
N MET A 1 17.96 30.22 4.17
CA MET A 1 17.87 29.48 2.90
C MET A 1 17.18 30.30 1.81
N TYR A 2 15.97 30.82 2.03
CA TYR A 2 15.26 31.66 1.05
C TYR A 2 15.97 33.00 0.72
N THR A 3 16.90 33.42 1.57
CA THR A 3 17.74 34.62 1.40
C THR A 3 18.92 34.41 0.44
N ASP A 4 19.24 33.18 0.08
CA ASP A 4 20.30 32.83 -0.87
C ASP A 4 19.69 32.57 -2.25
N THR A 5 19.69 33.62 -3.07
CA THR A 5 19.08 33.63 -4.41
C THR A 5 19.65 32.53 -5.30
N GLU A 6 20.97 32.32 -5.32
CA GLU A 6 21.59 31.35 -6.22
C GLU A 6 21.18 29.92 -5.87
N ARG A 7 21.17 29.60 -4.56
CA ARG A 7 20.76 28.28 -4.09
C ARG A 7 19.28 28.03 -4.37
N CYS A 8 18.43 29.03 -4.18
CA CYS A 8 17.01 28.94 -4.52
C CYS A 8 16.78 28.77 -6.03
N VAL A 9 17.49 29.52 -6.89
CA VAL A 9 17.42 29.37 -8.35
C VAL A 9 17.83 27.96 -8.78
N ARG A 10 18.90 27.41 -8.21
CA ARG A 10 19.35 26.04 -8.50
C ARG A 10 18.31 24.98 -8.10
N ALA A 11 17.70 25.13 -6.93
CA ALA A 11 16.62 24.24 -6.48
C ALA A 11 15.39 24.29 -7.41
N VAL A 12 14.97 25.48 -7.84
CA VAL A 12 13.85 25.64 -8.79
C VAL A 12 14.18 25.05 -10.17
N ARG A 13 15.40 25.27 -10.68
CA ARG A 13 15.83 24.73 -11.98
C ARG A 13 15.89 23.20 -11.99
N SER A 14 16.34 22.61 -10.89
CA SER A 14 16.38 21.15 -10.72
C SER A 14 15.01 20.54 -10.39
N LYS A 15 13.99 21.36 -10.08
CA LYS A 15 12.65 20.92 -9.64
C LYS A 15 12.72 19.97 -8.44
N ASP A 16 13.64 20.25 -7.51
CA ASP A 16 13.93 19.36 -6.39
C ASP A 16 12.86 19.49 -5.29
N ALA A 17 12.03 18.44 -5.18
CA ALA A 17 10.91 18.37 -4.23
C ALA A 17 11.35 18.35 -2.76
N ARG A 18 12.63 18.10 -2.45
CA ARG A 18 13.13 18.17 -1.07
C ARG A 18 13.09 19.58 -0.50
N PHE A 19 13.04 20.60 -1.37
CA PHE A 19 12.90 22.00 -0.97
C PHE A 19 11.45 22.49 -0.96
N ASP A 20 10.47 21.65 -1.31
CA ASP A 20 9.07 22.02 -1.19
C ASP A 20 8.73 22.28 0.29
N GLY A 21 8.16 23.46 0.57
CA GLY A 21 7.86 23.91 1.94
C GLY A 21 9.02 24.61 2.65
N TRP A 22 10.25 24.52 2.14
CA TRP A 22 11.40 25.28 2.70
C TRP A 22 11.41 26.74 2.26
N PHE A 23 10.95 27.00 1.03
CA PHE A 23 10.74 28.33 0.48
C PHE A 23 9.74 28.25 -0.68
N PHE A 24 9.25 29.41 -1.09
CA PHE A 24 8.33 29.58 -2.21
C PHE A 24 8.91 30.57 -3.20
N THR A 25 8.70 30.31 -4.49
CA THR A 25 9.18 31.17 -5.57
C THR A 25 8.02 31.98 -6.11
N ALA A 26 8.01 33.28 -5.83
CA ALA A 26 7.13 34.26 -6.42
C ALA A 26 7.69 34.77 -7.75
N VAL A 27 6.82 34.94 -8.75
CA VAL A 27 7.20 35.33 -10.11
C VAL A 27 6.63 36.72 -10.41
N LEU A 28 7.50 37.71 -10.51
CA LEU A 28 7.13 39.12 -10.66
C LEU A 28 6.23 39.37 -11.87
N THR A 29 6.55 38.75 -13.00
CA THR A 29 5.84 38.99 -14.26
C THR A 29 4.44 38.37 -14.32
N THR A 30 4.15 37.36 -13.49
CA THR A 30 2.84 36.67 -13.52
C THR A 30 2.02 36.90 -12.26
N GLY A 31 2.61 37.44 -11.19
CA GLY A 31 1.94 37.57 -9.90
C GLY A 31 1.62 36.22 -9.26
N ILE A 32 2.38 35.16 -9.59
CA ILE A 32 2.13 33.79 -9.12
C ILE A 32 3.29 33.32 -8.25
N TYR A 33 3.00 32.68 -7.12
CA TYR A 33 3.99 31.92 -6.36
C TYR A 33 3.84 30.41 -6.54
N CYS A 34 4.97 29.70 -6.47
CA CYS A 34 5.08 28.27 -6.75
C CYS A 34 5.96 27.57 -5.71
N ARG A 35 5.85 26.24 -5.64
CA ARG A 35 6.84 25.37 -4.99
C ARG A 35 8.11 25.23 -5.85
N PRO A 36 9.27 24.94 -5.27
CA PRO A 36 10.50 24.64 -6.01
C PRO A 36 10.36 23.50 -7.03
N SER A 37 9.58 22.45 -6.72
CA SER A 37 9.32 21.33 -7.62
C SER A 37 8.32 21.60 -8.75
N CYS A 38 7.84 22.84 -8.90
CA CYS A 38 6.76 23.16 -9.84
C CYS A 38 7.10 22.67 -11.26
N PRO A 39 6.21 21.89 -11.91
CA PRO A 39 6.50 21.33 -13.23
C PRO A 39 6.47 22.39 -14.35
N ALA A 40 6.00 23.60 -14.06
CA ALA A 40 6.05 24.73 -14.99
C ALA A 40 7.50 25.03 -15.43
N VAL A 41 7.65 25.70 -16.57
CA VAL A 41 8.97 26.15 -17.03
C VAL A 41 9.48 27.20 -16.03
N PRO A 42 10.69 27.00 -15.44
CA PRO A 42 11.26 27.99 -14.52
C PRO A 42 11.37 29.36 -15.20
N PRO A 43 10.95 30.46 -14.53
CA PRO A 43 11.11 31.80 -15.07
C PRO A 43 12.59 32.21 -15.17
N LYS A 44 12.84 33.40 -15.73
CA LYS A 44 14.20 33.98 -15.69
C LYS A 44 14.54 34.37 -14.24
N PRO A 45 15.78 34.17 -13.76
CA PRO A 45 16.15 34.48 -12.37
C PRO A 45 15.80 35.90 -11.94
N ARG A 46 15.94 36.90 -12.84
CA ARG A 46 15.55 38.30 -12.59
C ARG A 46 14.06 38.51 -12.24
N ASN A 47 13.20 37.55 -12.56
CA ASN A 47 11.77 37.60 -12.27
C ASN A 47 11.40 36.73 -11.07
N MET A 48 12.37 36.13 -10.37
CA MET A 48 12.15 35.28 -9.21
C MET A 48 12.39 36.07 -7.92
N VAL A 49 11.45 35.96 -7.00
CA VAL A 49 11.60 36.40 -5.60
C VAL A 49 11.26 35.23 -4.70
N PHE A 50 11.93 35.10 -3.56
CA PHE A 50 11.78 33.95 -2.68
C PHE A 50 11.23 34.38 -1.33
N HIS A 51 10.27 33.60 -0.82
CA HIS A 51 9.65 33.84 0.49
C HIS A 51 9.70 32.57 1.36
N PRO A 52 9.73 32.72 2.69
CA PRO A 52 9.80 31.58 3.62
C PRO A 52 8.49 30.80 3.72
N SER A 53 7.34 31.40 3.39
CA SER A 53 6.03 30.77 3.53
C SER A 53 5.05 31.21 2.44
N ALA A 54 4.03 30.38 2.20
CA ALA A 54 2.92 30.72 1.31
C ALA A 54 2.17 31.99 1.77
N ALA A 55 2.01 32.16 3.09
CA ALA A 55 1.42 33.36 3.67
C ALA A 55 2.22 34.63 3.35
N ALA A 56 3.55 34.57 3.42
CA ALA A 56 4.41 35.69 3.04
C ALA A 56 4.28 36.05 1.54
N CYS A 57 4.11 35.07 0.65
CA CYS A 57 3.80 35.33 -0.75
C CYS A 57 2.44 36.01 -0.93
N GLN A 58 1.41 35.55 -0.22
CA GLN A 58 0.06 36.12 -0.31
C GLN A 58 0.03 37.57 0.21
N GLN A 59 0.69 37.84 1.34
CA GLN A 59 0.84 39.21 1.87
C GLN A 59 1.59 40.13 0.90
N ALA A 60 2.54 39.59 0.13
CA ALA A 60 3.23 40.31 -0.94
C ALA A 60 2.42 40.43 -2.24
N GLY A 61 1.15 40.01 -2.27
CA GLY A 61 0.24 40.17 -3.40
C GLY A 61 0.29 39.09 -4.48
N PHE A 62 1.00 37.97 -4.23
CA PHE A 62 1.08 36.87 -5.19
C PHE A 62 -0.05 35.85 -4.97
N ARG A 63 -0.66 35.37 -6.06
CA ARG A 63 -1.63 34.27 -6.00
C ARG A 63 -0.96 32.90 -6.11
N ALA A 64 -1.58 31.87 -5.54
CA ALA A 64 -1.09 30.50 -5.62
C ALA A 64 -1.11 29.96 -7.05
N CYS A 65 -0.09 29.18 -7.41
CA CYS A 65 -0.05 28.46 -8.66
C CYS A 65 -1.05 27.31 -8.68
N LYS A 66 -1.97 27.30 -9.65
CA LYS A 66 -2.98 26.25 -9.81
C LYS A 66 -2.40 24.88 -10.19
N ARG A 67 -1.14 24.83 -10.65
CA ARG A 67 -0.47 23.62 -11.12
C ARG A 67 0.30 22.88 -10.04
N CYS A 68 1.04 23.59 -9.19
CA CYS A 68 1.75 22.99 -8.06
C CYS A 68 1.03 23.17 -6.71
N ARG A 69 -0.06 23.94 -6.66
CA ARG A 69 -0.91 24.16 -5.47
C ARG A 69 -0.09 24.37 -4.17
N PRO A 70 0.78 25.39 -4.14
CA PRO A 70 1.66 25.65 -3.00
C PRO A 70 0.92 26.07 -1.72
N ASP A 71 -0.37 26.37 -1.83
CA ASP A 71 -1.33 26.71 -0.80
C ASP A 71 -1.93 25.49 -0.07
N THR A 72 -1.67 24.27 -0.56
CA THR A 72 -2.10 23.03 0.10
C THR A 72 -1.27 22.75 1.35
N THR A 73 -1.88 22.10 2.36
CA THR A 73 -1.20 21.74 3.60
C THR A 73 -0.10 20.70 3.34
N PRO A 74 1.16 20.93 3.76
CA PRO A 74 2.22 19.93 3.66
C PRO A 74 1.81 18.60 4.28
N GLY A 75 2.07 17.50 3.56
CA GLY A 75 1.70 16.15 4.00
C GLY A 75 0.24 15.74 3.75
N SER A 76 -0.62 16.66 3.30
CA SER A 76 -1.97 16.30 2.86
C SER A 76 -1.95 15.53 1.52
N PRO A 77 -3.01 14.76 1.19
CA PRO A 77 -3.14 14.11 -0.12
C PRO A 77 -3.01 15.10 -1.29
N GLU A 78 -3.50 16.34 -1.11
CA GLU A 78 -3.45 17.36 -2.14
C GLU A 78 -2.04 17.93 -2.37
N TRP A 79 -1.16 17.86 -1.36
CA TRP A 79 0.24 18.25 -1.49
C TRP A 79 0.98 17.37 -2.49
N ASN A 80 0.76 16.06 -2.43
CA ASN A 80 1.35 15.09 -3.35
C ASN A 80 0.30 14.12 -3.90
N GLN A 81 -0.51 14.62 -4.84
CA GLN A 81 -1.54 13.84 -5.52
C GLN A 81 -1.00 12.57 -6.21
N ARG A 82 0.26 12.59 -6.67
CA ARG A 82 0.86 11.40 -7.31
C ARG A 82 1.14 10.32 -6.29
N ALA A 83 1.79 10.66 -5.18
CA ALA A 83 2.07 9.70 -4.12
C ALA A 83 0.77 9.18 -3.50
N ASP A 84 -0.24 10.03 -3.31
CA ASP A 84 -1.56 9.59 -2.86
C ASP A 84 -2.23 8.62 -3.85
N ALA A 85 -2.27 8.96 -5.14
CA ALA A 85 -2.84 8.09 -6.17
C ALA A 85 -2.12 6.74 -6.24
N VAL A 86 -0.79 6.72 -6.14
CA VAL A 86 0.01 5.49 -6.09
C VAL A 86 -0.26 4.69 -4.82
N ALA A 87 -0.36 5.33 -3.65
CA ALA A 87 -0.69 4.65 -2.40
C ALA A 87 -2.10 4.05 -2.44
N ARG A 88 -3.09 4.78 -2.99
CA ARG A 88 -4.45 4.28 -3.22
C ARG A 88 -4.46 3.11 -4.21
N ALA A 89 -3.69 3.21 -5.30
CA ALA A 89 -3.55 2.13 -6.27
C ALA A 89 -2.98 0.87 -5.62
N MET A 90 -1.92 0.99 -4.81
CA MET A 90 -1.36 -0.13 -4.07
C MET A 90 -2.35 -0.77 -3.10
N ARG A 91 -3.19 0.03 -2.42
CA ARG A 91 -4.27 -0.50 -1.58
C ARG A 91 -5.32 -1.28 -2.39
N LEU A 92 -5.69 -0.78 -3.56
CA LEU A 92 -6.65 -1.46 -4.44
C LEU A 92 -6.07 -2.73 -5.07
N ILE A 93 -4.80 -2.73 -5.44
CA ILE A 93 -4.04 -3.92 -5.87
C ILE A 93 -3.99 -4.92 -4.71
N ALA A 94 -3.67 -4.45 -3.50
CA ALA A 94 -3.70 -5.25 -2.27
C ALA A 94 -5.07 -5.88 -2.02
N ASP A 95 -6.14 -5.16 -2.38
CA ASP A 95 -7.52 -5.62 -2.27
C ASP A 95 -7.96 -6.53 -3.43
N GLY A 96 -7.06 -6.92 -4.34
CA GLY A 96 -7.34 -7.82 -5.47
C GLY A 96 -8.12 -7.18 -6.62
N THR A 97 -8.17 -5.85 -6.71
CA THR A 97 -8.93 -5.13 -7.75
C THR A 97 -8.43 -5.49 -9.15
N VAL A 98 -7.11 -5.61 -9.33
CA VAL A 98 -6.52 -5.97 -10.63
C VAL A 98 -6.88 -7.39 -11.05
N ASP A 99 -7.01 -8.32 -10.10
CA ASP A 99 -7.36 -9.70 -10.41
C ASP A 99 -8.84 -9.84 -10.80
N ARG A 100 -9.72 -9.05 -10.17
CA ARG A 100 -11.17 -9.08 -10.43
C ARG A 100 -11.62 -8.24 -11.61
N GLU A 101 -11.08 -7.03 -11.74
CA GLU A 101 -11.57 -5.99 -12.67
C GLU A 101 -10.50 -5.56 -13.70
N GLY A 102 -9.30 -6.14 -13.62
CA GLY A 102 -8.17 -5.75 -14.45
C GLY A 102 -7.62 -4.36 -14.14
N VAL A 103 -6.65 -3.93 -14.96
CA VAL A 103 -6.11 -2.57 -14.92
C VAL A 103 -7.18 -1.50 -15.24
N PRO A 104 -8.15 -1.73 -16.16
CA PRO A 104 -9.24 -0.78 -16.40
C PRO A 104 -10.08 -0.50 -15.15
N GLY A 105 -10.46 -1.53 -14.37
CA GLY A 105 -11.21 -1.34 -13.12
C GLY A 105 -10.43 -0.58 -12.06
N LEU A 106 -9.13 -0.89 -11.91
CA LEU A 106 -8.24 -0.12 -11.04
C LEU A 106 -8.23 1.37 -11.41
N ALA A 107 -8.10 1.68 -12.70
CA ALA A 107 -8.05 3.04 -13.20
C ALA A 107 -9.38 3.78 -12.97
N ALA A 108 -10.51 3.12 -13.25
CA ALA A 108 -11.85 3.64 -13.01
C ALA A 108 -12.08 4.01 -11.54
N ARG A 109 -11.73 3.13 -10.59
CA ARG A 109 -11.85 3.39 -9.14
C ARG A 109 -10.97 4.54 -8.64
N LEU A 110 -9.87 4.80 -9.32
CA LEU A 110 -8.97 5.92 -8.99
C LEU A 110 -9.36 7.23 -9.69
N GLY A 111 -10.26 7.19 -10.69
CA GLY A 111 -10.65 8.36 -11.48
C GLY A 111 -9.60 8.78 -12.52
N TYR A 112 -8.79 7.84 -13.02
CA TYR A 112 -7.74 8.10 -14.00
C TYR A 112 -7.85 7.18 -15.21
N SER A 113 -7.17 7.51 -16.31
CA SER A 113 -7.00 6.56 -17.42
C SER A 113 -5.96 5.49 -17.06
N THR A 114 -6.07 4.32 -17.69
CA THR A 114 -5.10 3.21 -17.53
C THR A 114 -3.67 3.67 -17.77
N ARG A 115 -3.44 4.40 -18.87
CA ARG A 115 -2.13 4.97 -19.23
C ARG A 115 -1.58 5.91 -18.16
N GLN A 116 -2.43 6.70 -17.48
CA GLN A 116 -1.99 7.60 -16.42
C GLN A 116 -1.52 6.82 -15.18
N ILE A 117 -2.31 5.82 -14.76
CA ILE A 117 -1.96 4.97 -13.60
C ILE A 117 -0.70 4.17 -13.87
N GLU A 118 -0.56 3.57 -15.06
CA GLU A 118 0.66 2.84 -15.43
C GLU A 118 1.89 3.72 -15.38
N ARG A 119 1.81 4.94 -15.93
CA ARG A 119 2.92 5.89 -15.91
C ARG A 119 3.27 6.32 -14.49
N GLN A 120 2.27 6.59 -13.65
CA GLN A 120 2.48 7.00 -12.25
C GLN A 120 3.12 5.88 -11.43
N LEU A 121 2.58 4.66 -11.49
CA LEU A 121 3.14 3.51 -10.78
C LEU A 121 4.56 3.19 -11.25
N ARG A 122 4.83 3.25 -12.56
CA ARG A 122 6.17 3.01 -13.09
C ARG A 122 7.16 4.09 -12.66
N ALA A 123 6.74 5.36 -12.62
CA ALA A 123 7.60 6.46 -12.20
C ALA A 123 7.95 6.39 -10.71
N GLU A 124 7.00 6.01 -9.85
CA GLU A 124 7.20 6.00 -8.39
C GLU A 124 7.73 4.65 -7.86
N LEU A 125 7.32 3.53 -8.46
CA LEU A 125 7.62 2.17 -7.97
C LEU A 125 8.45 1.32 -8.96
N GLY A 126 8.76 1.85 -10.15
CA GLY A 126 9.49 1.12 -11.20
C GLY A 126 8.67 0.07 -11.96
N ALA A 127 7.46 -0.27 -11.48
CA ALA A 127 6.64 -1.35 -12.03
C ALA A 127 5.21 -0.90 -12.35
N GLY A 128 4.59 -1.55 -13.34
CA GLY A 128 3.19 -1.33 -13.69
C GLY A 128 2.22 -2.15 -12.81
N PRO A 129 0.91 -1.87 -12.88
CA PRO A 129 -0.09 -2.50 -12.02
C PRO A 129 -0.12 -4.04 -12.11
N LEU A 130 0.01 -4.62 -13.31
CA LEU A 130 0.02 -6.08 -13.50
C LEU A 130 1.24 -6.75 -12.84
N ALA A 131 2.41 -6.11 -12.94
CA ALA A 131 3.63 -6.63 -12.33
C ALA A 131 3.55 -6.56 -10.79
N LEU A 132 2.99 -5.47 -10.26
CA LEU A 132 2.74 -5.30 -8.82
C LEU A 132 1.74 -6.35 -8.31
N ALA A 133 0.64 -6.57 -9.02
CA ALA A 133 -0.34 -7.62 -8.69
C ALA A 133 0.31 -9.03 -8.74
N ARG A 134 1.14 -9.31 -9.76
CA ARG A 134 1.88 -10.58 -9.87
C ARG A 134 2.82 -10.80 -8.68
N ALA A 135 3.57 -9.79 -8.26
CA ALA A 135 4.47 -9.87 -7.11
C ALA A 135 3.70 -10.14 -5.81
N GLN A 136 2.54 -9.50 -5.63
CA GLN A 136 1.68 -9.75 -4.47
C GLN A 136 1.11 -11.18 -4.45
N ARG A 137 0.66 -11.69 -5.61
CA ARG A 137 0.19 -13.08 -5.72
C ARG A 137 1.28 -14.07 -5.38
N ALA A 138 2.51 -13.84 -5.87
CA ALA A 138 3.67 -14.67 -5.51
C ALA A 138 3.95 -14.64 -4.00
N GLN A 139 3.89 -13.47 -3.37
CA GLN A 139 4.06 -13.34 -1.91
C GLN A 139 2.98 -14.08 -1.12
N THR A 140 1.72 -13.99 -1.56
CA THR A 140 0.61 -14.69 -0.91
C THR A 140 0.75 -16.20 -1.08
N ALA A 141 1.06 -16.66 -2.30
CA ALA A 141 1.40 -18.04 -2.58
C ALA A 141 2.48 -18.56 -1.63
N ARG A 142 3.61 -17.85 -1.51
CA ARG A 142 4.69 -18.21 -0.60
C ARG A 142 4.20 -18.37 0.84
N LEU A 143 3.47 -17.38 1.37
CA LEU A 143 2.92 -17.44 2.71
C LEU A 143 2.05 -18.71 2.91
N LEU A 144 1.16 -19.01 1.96
CA LEU A 144 0.29 -20.18 2.05
C LEU A 144 1.08 -21.50 1.96
N VAL A 145 2.07 -21.56 1.08
CA VAL A 145 2.93 -22.74 0.92
C VAL A 145 3.75 -23.02 2.18
N GLU A 146 4.27 -21.97 2.83
CA GLU A 146 5.12 -22.05 4.02
C GLU A 146 4.33 -22.29 5.31
N THR A 147 3.09 -21.78 5.40
CA THR A 147 2.32 -21.77 6.66
C THR A 147 1.13 -22.71 6.70
N THR A 148 0.73 -23.31 5.58
CA THR A 148 -0.44 -24.19 5.50
C THR A 148 -0.10 -25.56 4.91
N THR A 149 -0.97 -26.54 5.19
CA THR A 149 -0.92 -27.89 4.59
C THR A 149 -1.84 -28.04 3.38
N LEU A 150 -2.43 -26.94 2.87
CA LEU A 150 -3.37 -26.97 1.76
C LEU A 150 -2.75 -27.63 0.50
N PRO A 151 -3.55 -28.33 -0.32
CA PRO A 151 -3.14 -28.76 -1.66
C PRO A 151 -2.61 -27.59 -2.50
N MET A 152 -1.58 -27.85 -3.32
CA MET A 152 -0.97 -26.79 -4.15
C MET A 152 -1.97 -26.17 -5.14
N ALA A 153 -2.94 -26.95 -5.60
CA ALA A 153 -4.03 -26.46 -6.46
C ALA A 153 -4.87 -25.40 -5.73
N ASP A 154 -5.29 -25.69 -4.50
CA ASP A 154 -6.08 -24.76 -3.68
C ASP A 154 -5.28 -23.50 -3.36
N ILE A 155 -3.99 -23.64 -3.07
CA ILE A 155 -3.09 -22.49 -2.86
C ILE A 155 -3.01 -21.61 -4.10
N ALA A 156 -2.89 -22.20 -5.30
CA ALA A 156 -2.81 -21.44 -6.54
C ALA A 156 -4.05 -20.55 -6.71
N PHE A 157 -5.25 -21.12 -6.55
CA PHE A 157 -6.50 -20.37 -6.69
C PHE A 157 -6.70 -19.36 -5.55
N ALA A 158 -6.37 -19.71 -4.30
CA ALA A 158 -6.48 -18.82 -3.15
C ALA A 158 -5.50 -17.63 -3.20
N ALA A 159 -4.34 -17.82 -3.84
CA ALA A 159 -3.37 -16.76 -4.13
C ALA A 159 -3.71 -15.94 -5.39
N GLY A 160 -4.86 -16.16 -6.02
CA GLY A 160 -5.35 -15.37 -7.15
C GLY A 160 -4.77 -15.75 -8.51
N PHE A 161 -4.21 -16.96 -8.66
CA PHE A 161 -3.79 -17.47 -9.97
C PHE A 161 -4.97 -18.11 -10.70
N SER A 162 -5.07 -17.87 -12.01
CA SER A 162 -6.08 -18.50 -12.86
C SER A 162 -5.77 -19.95 -13.21
N SER A 163 -4.52 -20.40 -13.01
CA SER A 163 -4.12 -21.78 -13.22
C SER A 163 -2.94 -22.19 -12.34
N VAL A 164 -2.88 -23.49 -12.02
CA VAL A 164 -1.76 -24.10 -11.28
C VAL A 164 -0.44 -23.98 -12.07
N ARG A 165 -0.49 -24.01 -13.41
CA ARG A 165 0.68 -23.82 -14.26
C ARG A 165 1.28 -22.43 -14.08
N THR A 166 0.46 -21.38 -14.20
CA THR A 166 0.91 -19.98 -14.03
C THR A 166 1.43 -19.73 -12.62
N PHE A 167 0.82 -20.36 -11.62
CA PHE A 167 1.31 -20.36 -10.24
C PHE A 167 2.72 -20.96 -10.14
N ASN A 168 2.92 -22.18 -10.64
CA ASN A 168 4.22 -22.86 -10.61
C ASN A 168 5.30 -22.03 -11.31
N ASP A 169 5.00 -21.53 -12.51
CA ASP A 169 5.92 -20.71 -13.31
C ASP A 169 6.30 -19.41 -12.57
N THR A 170 5.31 -18.73 -11.99
CA THR A 170 5.54 -17.48 -11.25
C THR A 170 6.33 -17.69 -9.96
N VAL A 171 6.01 -18.74 -9.18
CA VAL A 171 6.76 -19.04 -7.94
C VAL A 171 8.22 -19.36 -8.27
N ARG A 172 8.46 -20.16 -9.32
CA ARG A 172 9.82 -20.49 -9.77
C ARG A 172 10.58 -19.26 -10.25
N GLU A 173 9.95 -18.39 -11.03
CA GLU A 173 10.56 -17.15 -11.53
C GLU A 173 10.92 -16.19 -10.39
N VAL A 174 10.04 -16.03 -9.39
CA VAL A 174 10.21 -15.06 -8.30
C VAL A 174 11.13 -15.56 -7.18
N TYR A 175 11.07 -16.86 -6.85
CA TYR A 175 11.78 -17.42 -5.69
C TYR A 175 12.89 -18.41 -6.03
N ALA A 176 13.13 -18.68 -7.32
CA ALA A 176 14.10 -19.68 -7.79
C ALA A 176 13.92 -21.09 -7.19
N LEU A 177 12.69 -21.40 -6.73
CA LEU A 177 12.31 -22.67 -6.11
C LEU A 177 10.92 -23.06 -6.62
N SER A 178 10.66 -24.36 -6.73
CA SER A 178 9.29 -24.86 -6.90
C SER A 178 8.47 -24.69 -5.60
N PRO A 179 7.14 -24.62 -5.70
CA PRO A 179 6.27 -24.60 -4.51
C PRO A 179 6.52 -25.76 -3.54
N THR A 180 6.81 -26.96 -4.06
CA THR A 180 7.11 -28.14 -3.23
C THR A 180 8.42 -27.99 -2.46
N GLU A 181 9.47 -27.48 -3.10
CA GLU A 181 10.76 -27.22 -2.44
C GLU A 181 10.62 -26.12 -1.37
N LEU A 182 9.84 -25.08 -1.66
CA LEU A 182 9.55 -24.01 -0.72
C LEU A 182 8.86 -24.55 0.56
N ARG A 183 7.89 -25.47 0.40
CA ARG A 183 7.25 -26.16 1.54
C ARG A 183 8.24 -27.04 2.30
N ALA A 184 9.06 -27.81 1.58
CA ALA A 184 10.01 -28.74 2.19
C ALA A 184 11.02 -28.01 3.09
N ARG A 185 11.48 -26.82 2.69
CA ARG A 185 12.40 -25.98 3.48
C ARG A 185 11.79 -25.45 4.79
N THR A 186 10.46 -25.33 4.86
CA THR A 186 9.78 -24.77 6.04
C THR A 186 9.35 -25.84 7.05
N ARG A 187 9.32 -27.11 6.64
CA ARG A 187 8.83 -28.25 7.44
C ARG A 187 9.67 -28.58 8.69
N ALA A 188 10.63 -27.73 9.06
CA ALA A 188 11.45 -27.83 10.26
C ALA A 188 10.75 -27.38 11.56
N VAL A 189 9.53 -26.81 11.51
CA VAL A 189 8.78 -26.44 12.73
C VAL A 189 7.32 -26.87 12.63
N PRO A 190 6.87 -27.91 13.37
CA PRO A 190 5.45 -28.22 13.50
C PRO A 190 4.76 -27.05 14.21
N GLY A 191 3.79 -26.41 13.55
CA GLY A 191 2.82 -25.56 14.25
C GLY A 191 1.83 -26.41 15.05
N PRO A 192 1.21 -25.90 16.12
CA PRO A 192 0.23 -26.68 16.88
C PRO A 192 -0.92 -27.07 15.95
N GLY A 193 -1.04 -28.38 15.73
CA GLY A 193 -2.14 -28.98 14.99
C GLY A 193 -3.44 -28.80 15.78
N GLY A 194 -4.32 -27.98 15.25
CA GLY A 194 -5.75 -28.15 15.46
C GLY A 194 -6.35 -28.35 14.08
N ASP A 195 -7.14 -29.42 13.90
CA ASP A 195 -7.85 -29.65 12.66
C ASP A 195 -8.64 -28.39 12.30
N PRO A 196 -8.37 -27.76 11.15
CA PRO A 196 -9.22 -26.67 10.71
C PRO A 196 -10.63 -27.24 10.51
N ALA A 197 -11.62 -26.61 11.14
CA ALA A 197 -12.99 -26.78 10.70
C ALA A 197 -13.05 -26.55 9.17
N PRO A 198 -13.88 -27.29 8.42
CA PRO A 198 -14.01 -27.10 6.97
C PRO A 198 -14.18 -25.60 6.64
N GLY A 199 -13.30 -25.06 5.79
CA GLY A 199 -13.29 -23.63 5.42
C GLY A 199 -12.44 -22.71 6.30
N ALA A 200 -11.70 -23.25 7.29
CA ALA A 200 -10.76 -22.48 8.11
C ALA A 200 -9.29 -22.64 7.64
N VAL A 201 -8.59 -21.52 7.44
CA VAL A 201 -7.15 -21.48 7.11
C VAL A 201 -6.39 -20.89 8.28
N SER A 202 -5.38 -21.61 8.78
CA SER A 202 -4.48 -21.12 9.82
C SER A 202 -3.15 -20.66 9.21
N LEU A 203 -2.69 -19.47 9.58
CA LEU A 203 -1.55 -18.77 9.02
C LEU A 203 -0.68 -18.20 10.14
N ARG A 204 0.61 -18.09 9.87
CA ARG A 204 1.57 -17.38 10.73
C ARG A 204 1.94 -16.07 10.06
N LEU A 205 1.44 -14.95 10.57
CA LEU A 205 1.74 -13.64 10.02
C LEU A 205 3.04 -13.10 10.66
N PRO A 206 4.14 -12.97 9.90
CA PRO A 206 5.38 -12.42 10.43
C PRO A 206 5.21 -10.96 10.85
N LEU A 207 5.82 -10.62 11.97
CA LEU A 207 5.85 -9.29 12.58
C LEU A 207 7.14 -8.55 12.22
N ARG A 208 7.10 -7.22 12.18
CA ARG A 208 8.30 -6.38 12.16
C ARG A 208 8.56 -5.85 13.56
N THR A 209 9.77 -6.03 14.08
CA THR A 209 10.17 -5.49 15.39
C THR A 209 10.66 -4.05 15.27
N PRO A 210 10.42 -3.16 16.25
CA PRO A 210 9.70 -3.44 17.50
C PRO A 210 8.18 -3.53 17.29
N PHE A 211 7.55 -4.51 17.92
CA PHE A 211 6.10 -4.70 17.92
C PHE A 211 5.64 -4.85 19.36
N THR A 212 4.60 -4.11 19.76
CA THR A 212 4.01 -4.16 21.11
C THR A 212 2.59 -4.71 21.00
N PRO A 213 2.40 -6.05 21.08
CA PRO A 213 1.10 -6.66 20.87
C PRO A 213 0.04 -6.11 21.81
N ASP A 214 0.40 -5.89 23.08
CA ASP A 214 -0.52 -5.43 24.12
C ASP A 214 -1.14 -4.07 23.79
N ASN A 215 -0.37 -3.16 23.20
CA ASN A 215 -0.88 -1.85 22.78
C ASN A 215 -1.84 -1.97 21.60
N VAL A 216 -1.47 -2.74 20.58
CA VAL A 216 -2.27 -2.90 19.36
C VAL A 216 -3.57 -3.62 19.67
N PHE A 217 -3.50 -4.79 20.31
CA PHE A 217 -4.68 -5.56 20.66
C PHE A 217 -5.50 -4.92 21.78
N GLY A 218 -4.85 -4.21 22.71
CA GLY A 218 -5.55 -3.37 23.69
C GLY A 218 -6.38 -2.28 23.04
N HIS A 219 -5.84 -1.59 22.02
CA HIS A 219 -6.58 -0.60 21.25
C HIS A 219 -7.75 -1.23 20.46
N LEU A 220 -7.51 -2.36 19.78
CA LEU A 220 -8.55 -3.08 19.03
C LEU A 220 -9.67 -3.57 19.94
N ALA A 221 -9.35 -4.10 21.12
CA ALA A 221 -10.35 -4.52 22.09
C ALA A 221 -11.13 -3.32 22.66
N ALA A 222 -10.45 -2.21 22.96
CA ALA A 222 -11.08 -0.99 23.49
C ALA A 222 -11.97 -0.27 22.48
N THR A 223 -11.71 -0.43 21.18
CA THR A 223 -12.49 0.19 20.09
C THR A 223 -13.38 -0.80 19.33
N ALA A 224 -13.55 -2.01 19.87
CA ALA A 224 -14.31 -3.08 19.23
C ALA A 224 -15.78 -2.68 19.00
N VAL A 225 -16.26 -2.92 17.77
CA VAL A 225 -17.68 -2.69 17.41
C VAL A 225 -18.54 -3.88 17.87
N PRO A 226 -19.52 -3.68 18.77
CA PRO A 226 -20.37 -4.78 19.26
C PRO A 226 -21.07 -5.55 18.14
N GLY A 227 -20.98 -6.88 18.17
CA GLY A 227 -21.57 -7.76 17.16
C GLY A 227 -20.74 -7.94 15.87
N VAL A 228 -19.67 -7.14 15.68
CA VAL A 228 -18.75 -7.24 14.55
C VAL A 228 -17.37 -7.71 15.01
N GLU A 229 -16.93 -7.23 16.18
CA GLU A 229 -15.60 -7.44 16.73
C GLU A 229 -15.71 -7.87 18.20
N GLU A 230 -14.87 -8.81 18.63
CA GLU A 230 -14.79 -9.24 20.01
C GLU A 230 -13.35 -9.62 20.40
N TRP A 231 -13.02 -9.44 21.68
CA TRP A 231 -11.83 -10.04 22.28
C TRP A 231 -12.26 -11.19 23.19
N ARG A 232 -11.80 -12.41 22.88
CA ARG A 232 -12.17 -13.61 23.63
C ARG A 232 -11.01 -14.62 23.61
N ASP A 233 -10.75 -15.27 24.76
CA ASP A 233 -9.75 -16.33 24.90
C ASP A 233 -8.34 -15.96 24.40
N GLY A 234 -7.92 -14.71 24.66
CA GLY A 234 -6.61 -14.20 24.25
C GLY A 234 -6.47 -13.91 22.75
N ALA A 235 -7.58 -13.86 22.02
CA ALA A 235 -7.61 -13.59 20.59
C ALA A 235 -8.63 -12.50 20.23
N TYR A 236 -8.26 -11.67 19.26
CA TYR A 236 -9.13 -10.72 18.62
C TYR A 236 -9.89 -11.41 17.48
N ARG A 237 -11.22 -11.32 17.47
CA ARG A 237 -12.08 -11.85 16.42
C ARG A 237 -12.85 -10.73 15.75
N ARG A 238 -13.01 -10.83 14.43
CA ARG A 238 -13.89 -9.94 13.68
C ARG A 238 -14.49 -10.59 12.45
N THR A 239 -15.63 -10.08 12.02
CA THR A 239 -16.15 -10.35 10.68
C THR A 239 -15.41 -9.52 9.62
N LEU A 240 -15.37 -10.06 8.41
CA LEU A 240 -14.80 -9.47 7.22
C LEU A 240 -15.86 -9.45 6.14
N ASP A 241 -16.09 -8.28 5.54
CA ASP A 241 -16.84 -8.15 4.30
C ASP A 241 -15.90 -8.44 3.12
N LEU A 242 -16.16 -9.52 2.39
CA LEU A 242 -15.32 -10.00 1.29
C LEU A 242 -16.17 -10.25 0.03
N PRO A 243 -15.58 -10.14 -1.18
CA PRO A 243 -16.31 -10.20 -2.44
C PRO A 243 -17.17 -11.45 -2.68
N HIS A 244 -16.76 -12.62 -2.17
CA HIS A 244 -17.45 -13.89 -2.42
C HIS A 244 -18.22 -14.40 -1.18
N GLY A 245 -18.31 -13.59 -0.12
CA GLY A 245 -19.07 -13.91 1.09
C GLY A 245 -18.39 -13.42 2.36
N PRO A 246 -19.06 -13.49 3.52
CA PRO A 246 -18.47 -13.07 4.77
C PRO A 246 -17.29 -13.97 5.18
N GLY A 247 -16.32 -13.38 5.88
CA GLY A 247 -15.25 -14.12 6.54
C GLY A 247 -15.19 -13.81 8.03
N ILE A 248 -14.54 -14.68 8.81
CA ILE A 248 -14.21 -14.42 10.21
C ILE A 248 -12.70 -14.54 10.37
N ALA A 249 -12.07 -13.48 10.87
CA ALA A 249 -10.66 -13.47 11.24
C ALA A 249 -10.50 -13.62 12.75
N THR A 250 -9.55 -14.45 13.17
CA THR A 250 -9.10 -14.60 14.55
C THR A 250 -7.60 -14.33 14.60
N LEU A 251 -7.17 -13.34 15.38
CA LEU A 251 -5.79 -12.92 15.50
C LEU A 251 -5.34 -13.05 16.96
N ALA A 252 -4.30 -13.83 17.20
CA ALA A 252 -3.72 -14.01 18.52
C ALA A 252 -2.21 -13.70 18.49
N PRO A 253 -1.69 -12.89 19.43
CA PRO A 253 -0.26 -12.67 19.54
C PRO A 253 0.46 -13.95 19.96
N ALA A 254 1.56 -14.26 19.28
CA ALA A 254 2.43 -15.39 19.60
C ALA A 254 3.90 -14.96 19.54
N PRO A 255 4.84 -15.72 20.13
CA PRO A 255 6.27 -15.40 20.03
C PRO A 255 6.72 -15.30 18.56
N GLY A 256 7.18 -14.13 18.15
CA GLY A 256 7.73 -13.85 16.82
C GLY A 256 6.72 -13.76 15.65
N HIS A 257 5.42 -13.93 15.88
CA HIS A 257 4.40 -13.83 14.81
C HIS A 257 2.99 -13.60 15.39
N ILE A 258 2.03 -13.25 14.54
CA ILE A 258 0.61 -13.31 14.88
C ILE A 258 0.02 -14.60 14.31
N ALA A 259 -0.56 -15.41 15.18
CA ALA A 259 -1.36 -16.54 14.77
C ALA A 259 -2.68 -16.01 14.19
N CYS A 260 -2.95 -16.33 12.93
CA CYS A 260 -4.14 -15.87 12.21
C CYS A 260 -4.95 -17.08 11.76
N ARG A 261 -6.23 -17.14 12.14
CA ARG A 261 -7.18 -18.13 11.63
C ARG A 261 -8.28 -17.42 10.88
N LEU A 262 -8.52 -17.84 9.63
CA LEU A 262 -9.51 -17.26 8.73
C LEU A 262 -10.55 -18.32 8.41
N ALA A 263 -11.80 -18.13 8.80
CA ALA A 263 -12.93 -18.90 8.28
C ALA A 263 -13.54 -18.12 7.11
N LEU A 264 -13.52 -18.67 5.91
CA LEU A 264 -13.96 -17.97 4.69
C LEU A 264 -15.09 -18.76 4.02
N THR A 265 -16.09 -18.05 3.49
CA THR A 265 -17.08 -18.66 2.59
C THR A 265 -16.43 -19.19 1.30
N ASP A 266 -15.40 -18.50 0.80
CA ASP A 266 -14.68 -18.86 -0.41
C ASP A 266 -13.17 -18.58 -0.25
N LEU A 267 -12.33 -19.55 -0.62
CA LEU A 267 -10.87 -19.44 -0.52
C LEU A 267 -10.28 -18.39 -1.47
N ARG A 268 -11.00 -17.97 -2.52
CA ARG A 268 -10.58 -16.88 -3.42
C ARG A 268 -10.40 -15.54 -2.68
N ASP A 269 -11.06 -15.37 -1.53
CA ASP A 269 -10.93 -14.15 -0.72
C ASP A 269 -9.76 -14.18 0.28
N LEU A 270 -8.99 -15.29 0.32
CA LEU A 270 -7.91 -15.47 1.29
C LEU A 270 -6.86 -14.36 1.21
N THR A 271 -6.46 -13.97 0.00
CA THR A 271 -5.50 -12.88 -0.21
C THR A 271 -6.01 -11.56 0.39
N LEU A 272 -7.28 -11.22 0.17
CA LEU A 272 -7.90 -10.01 0.69
C LEU A 272 -8.03 -10.08 2.22
N ALA A 273 -8.45 -11.23 2.76
CA ALA A 273 -8.58 -11.44 4.20
C ALA A 273 -7.24 -11.28 4.92
N ILE A 274 -6.14 -11.82 4.35
CA ILE A 274 -4.77 -11.61 4.87
C ILE A 274 -4.40 -10.13 4.83
N SER A 275 -4.67 -9.44 3.72
CA SER A 275 -4.42 -8.00 3.56
C SER A 275 -5.18 -7.15 4.59
N ARG A 276 -6.44 -7.50 4.90
CA ARG A 276 -7.23 -6.85 5.96
C ARG A 276 -6.64 -7.11 7.34
N CYS A 277 -6.27 -8.34 7.65
CA CYS A 277 -5.60 -8.67 8.92
C CYS A 277 -4.29 -7.91 9.09
N ARG A 278 -3.46 -7.83 8.05
CA ARG A 278 -2.19 -7.09 8.08
C ARG A 278 -2.35 -5.58 8.23
N ARG A 279 -3.51 -4.99 7.93
CA ARG A 279 -3.78 -3.56 8.15
C ARG A 279 -4.18 -3.25 9.59
N LEU A 280 -4.59 -4.25 10.35
CA LEU A 280 -4.95 -4.13 11.78
C LEU A 280 -3.71 -4.24 12.69
N LEU A 281 -2.63 -4.82 12.18
CA LEU A 281 -1.36 -5.07 12.88
C LEU A 281 -0.32 -4.01 12.53
#